data_AF-A0AAU9JD45-F1
#
_entry.id   AF-A0AAU9JD45-F1
#
_cell.length_a   1.000
_cell.length_b   1.000
_cell.length_c   1.000
_cell.angle_alpha   90.00
_cell.angle_beta   90.00
_cell.angle_gamma   90.00
#
_symmetry.space_group_name_H-M   'P 1'
#
loop_
_entity.id
_entity.type
_entity.pdbx_description
1 polymer ?
#
loop_
_entity_poly.entity_id
_entity_poly.type
_entity_poly.pdbx_seq_one_letter_code
_entity_poly.pdbx_strand_id
1 'polypeptide(L)'
;MLIFYLPAYKNFPNAKIEGKLKLEEYEFSLYGFIWSYGSGNIGHYTTHIKDGNVWRLYNDSTVSDKSYDAGNSYLVFYLLNKSRT
;
A
#
# COMPACT_ATOMS: atom_id res chain seq x y z
N MET A 1 -36.96 4.83 -14.75
CA MET A 1 -35.93 3.79 -14.50
C MET A 1 -35.18 4.18 -13.23
N LEU A 2 -35.48 3.53 -12.11
CA LEU A 2 -34.73 3.72 -10.86
C LEU A 2 -33.48 2.84 -10.92
N ILE A 3 -32.29 3.43 -10.93
CA ILE A 3 -31.04 2.68 -10.77
C ILE A 3 -30.75 2.62 -9.27
N PHE A 4 -30.86 1.42 -8.70
CA PHE A 4 -30.40 1.17 -7.33
C PHE A 4 -28.87 1.06 -7.37
N TYR A 5 -28.16 2.09 -6.87
CA TYR A 5 -26.75 1.97 -6.55
C TYR A 5 -26.62 1.06 -5.32
N LEU A 6 -26.39 -0.23 -5.54
CA LEU A 6 -25.96 -1.10 -4.45
C LEU A 6 -24.56 -0.66 -4.01
N PRO A 7 -24.33 -0.37 -2.72
CA PRO A 7 -23.00 0.00 -2.24
C PRO A 7 -22.05 -1.18 -2.47
N ALA A 8 -20.97 -0.96 -3.23
CA ALA A 8 -19.95 -1.98 -3.40
C ALA A 8 -19.24 -2.21 -2.07
N TYR A 9 -19.32 -3.45 -1.57
CA TYR A 9 -18.66 -3.84 -0.33
C TYR A 9 -17.15 -3.87 -0.53
N LYS A 10 -16.44 -3.02 0.24
CA LYS A 10 -14.98 -3.03 0.25
C LYS A 10 -14.50 -3.96 1.33
N ASN A 11 -13.65 -4.90 0.96
CA ASN A 11 -12.91 -5.68 1.94
C ASN A 11 -11.83 -4.78 2.56
N PHE A 12 -11.80 -4.72 3.88
CA PHE A 12 -10.73 -4.06 4.64
C PHE A 12 -9.87 -5.15 5.27
N PRO A 13 -9.05 -5.85 4.47
CA PRO A 13 -8.17 -6.85 5.03
C PRO A 13 -7.18 -6.14 5.94
N ASN A 14 -7.08 -6.59 7.20
CA ASN A 14 -5.95 -6.26 8.05
C ASN A 14 -4.83 -7.25 7.76
N ALA A 15 -4.31 -7.19 6.53
CA ALA A 15 -3.29 -8.11 6.06
C ALA A 15 -1.94 -7.71 6.65
N LYS A 16 -1.24 -8.65 7.28
CA LYS A 16 0.13 -8.41 7.73
C LYS A 16 1.05 -8.30 6.50
N ILE A 17 1.46 -7.09 6.17
CA ILE A 17 2.44 -6.83 5.11
C ILE A 17 3.83 -6.71 5.73
N GLU A 18 4.71 -7.64 5.37
CA GLU A 18 6.06 -7.72 5.93
C GLU A 18 7.04 -6.79 5.20
N GLY A 19 7.96 -6.15 5.91
CA GLY A 19 8.96 -5.27 5.29
C GLY A 19 9.94 -5.99 4.36
N LYS A 20 10.02 -7.32 4.47
CA LYS A 20 10.77 -8.19 3.58
C LYS A 20 9.89 -9.35 3.15
N LEU A 21 10.03 -9.77 1.90
CA LEU A 21 9.35 -10.92 1.35
C LEU A 21 10.39 -11.86 0.75
N LYS A 22 10.31 -13.14 1.06
CA LYS A 22 11.14 -14.17 0.44
C LYS A 22 10.28 -15.04 -0.46
N LEU A 23 10.62 -15.09 -1.74
CA LEU A 23 10.02 -15.98 -2.72
C LEU A 23 11.14 -16.82 -3.32
N GLU A 24 11.16 -18.11 -2.97
CA GLU A 24 12.22 -19.05 -3.39
C GLU A 24 13.62 -18.55 -2.99
N GLU A 25 14.56 -18.43 -3.93
CA GLU A 25 15.89 -17.85 -3.71
C GLU A 25 15.92 -16.31 -3.69
N TYR A 26 14.82 -15.64 -4.01
CA TYR A 26 14.77 -14.19 -4.14
C TYR A 26 14.29 -13.53 -2.84
N GLU A 27 15.05 -12.54 -2.38
CA GLU A 27 14.64 -11.66 -1.28
C GLU A 27 14.23 -10.31 -1.85
N PHE A 28 13.06 -9.82 -1.42
CA PHE A 28 12.55 -8.52 -1.79
C PHE A 28 12.39 -7.65 -0.55
N SER A 29 12.66 -6.35 -0.71
CA SER A 29 12.36 -5.35 0.31
C SER A 29 11.14 -4.55 -0.09
N LEU A 30 10.27 -4.28 0.88
CA LEU A 30 9.15 -3.40 0.67
C LEU A 30 9.64 -1.98 0.38
N TYR A 31 9.16 -1.42 -0.73
CA TYR A 31 9.54 -0.09 -1.20
C TYR A 31 8.41 0.92 -1.07
N GLY A 32 7.17 0.51 -1.32
CA GLY A 32 6.04 1.42 -1.24
C GLY A 32 4.71 0.69 -1.20
N PHE A 33 3.65 1.41 -0.84
CA PHE A 33 2.29 0.89 -0.86
C PHE A 33 1.29 2.03 -1.05
N ILE A 34 0.10 1.68 -1.52
CA ILE A 34 -1.03 2.59 -1.68
C ILE A 34 -2.10 2.20 -0.69
N TRP A 35 -2.50 3.16 0.13
CA TRP A 35 -3.67 3.05 0.98
C TRP A 35 -4.88 3.57 0.23
N SER A 36 -5.99 2.84 0.38
CA SER A 36 -7.29 3.29 -0.07
C SER A 36 -8.22 3.47 1.12
N TYR A 37 -8.77 4.66 1.27
CA TYR A 37 -9.79 4.97 2.26
C TYR A 37 -11.16 5.04 1.61
N GLY A 38 -12.23 4.94 2.40
CA GLY A 38 -13.60 4.97 1.90
C GLY A 38 -14.12 3.60 1.48
N SER A 39 -15.26 3.61 0.77
CA SER A 39 -16.02 2.43 0.34
C SER A 39 -15.58 1.92 -1.05
N GLY A 40 -16.25 0.90 -1.57
CA GLY A 40 -15.98 0.38 -2.92
C GLY A 40 -16.35 1.36 -4.04
N ASN A 41 -17.23 2.34 -3.77
CA ASN A 41 -17.73 3.27 -4.78
C ASN A 41 -17.18 4.70 -4.64
N ILE A 42 -16.65 5.06 -3.47
CA ILE A 42 -16.11 6.39 -3.19
C ILE A 42 -15.00 6.28 -2.16
N GLY A 43 -13.89 6.97 -2.40
CA GLY A 43 -12.73 6.87 -1.55
C GLY A 43 -11.65 7.87 -1.87
N HIS A 44 -10.53 7.72 -1.18
CA HIS A 44 -9.32 8.52 -1.37
C HIS A 44 -8.10 7.61 -1.36
N TYR A 45 -7.09 7.95 -2.16
CA TYR A 45 -5.85 7.19 -2.22
C TYR A 45 -4.70 8.02 -1.67
N THR A 46 -3.82 7.36 -0.93
CA THR A 46 -2.55 7.96 -0.50
C THR A 46 -1.41 7.00 -0.76
N THR A 47 -0.24 7.54 -1.06
CA THR A 47 0.94 6.73 -1.38
C THR A 47 1.96 6.85 -0.27
N HIS A 48 2.51 5.73 0.15
CA HIS A 48 3.61 5.68 1.10
C HIS A 48 4.83 5.09 0.40
N ILE A 49 5.94 5.81 0.42
CA ILE A 49 7.19 5.40 -0.23
C ILE A 49 8.32 5.44 0.80
N LYS A 50 9.18 4.43 0.74
CA LYS A 50 10.42 4.37 1.52
C LYS A 50 11.51 5.14 0.78
N ASP A 51 11.98 6.21 1.38
CA ASP A 51 13.18 6.94 0.95
C ASP A 51 14.29 6.73 1.98
N GLY A 52 15.24 5.84 1.65
CA GLY A 52 16.28 5.39 2.57
C GLY A 52 15.67 4.72 3.82
N ASN A 53 15.85 5.34 4.98
CA ASN A 53 15.31 4.87 6.25
C ASN A 53 14.02 5.59 6.68
N VAL A 54 13.54 6.56 5.89
CA VAL A 54 12.36 7.36 6.19
C VAL A 54 11.21 6.92 5.31
N TRP A 55 10.04 6.80 5.91
CA TRP A 55 8.80 6.58 5.18
C TRP A 55 8.09 7.92 5.00
N ARG A 56 7.75 8.25 3.76
CA ARG A 56 7.00 9.46 3.43
C ARG A 56 5.61 9.10 2.93
N LEU A 57 4.62 9.80 3.48
CA LEU A 57 3.24 9.83 3.03
C LEU A 57 3.09 10.98 2.02
N TYR A 58 2.59 10.64 0.84
CA TYR A 58 2.15 11.56 -0.20
C TYR A 58 0.63 11.54 -0.23
N ASN A 59 0.04 12.69 0.07
CA ASN A 59 -1.40 12.91 0.09
C ASN A 59 -1.71 14.18 -0.71
N ASP A 60 -1.99 13.98 -2.00
CA ASP A 60 -2.20 15.04 -2.99
C ASP A 60 -1.03 16.05 -3.01
N SER A 61 -1.28 17.30 -2.62
CA SER A 61 -0.29 18.37 -2.56
C SER A 61 0.58 18.35 -1.30
N THR A 62 0.33 17.42 -0.37
CA THR A 62 1.00 17.37 0.93
C THR A 62 1.93 16.17 1.03
N VAL A 63 3.10 16.39 1.64
CA VAL A 63 4.10 15.35 1.93
C VAL A 63 4.47 15.43 3.41
N SER A 64 4.49 14.29 4.08
CA SER A 64 4.86 14.21 5.50
C SER A 64 5.63 12.93 5.82
N ASP A 65 6.52 12.99 6.81
CA ASP A 65 7.15 11.79 7.36
C ASP A 65 6.12 11.01 8.19
N LYS A 66 6.08 9.68 8.02
CA LYS A 66 5.12 8.83 8.71
C LYS A 66 5.68 7.45 8.97
N SER A 67 5.38 6.86 10.11
CA SER A 67 5.69 5.45 10.38
C SER A 67 5.02 4.53 9.37
N TYR A 68 5.71 3.45 9.03
CA TYR A 68 5.19 2.39 8.18
C TYR A 68 4.01 1.66 8.84
N ASP A 69 2.86 1.68 8.17
CA ASP A 69 1.74 0.77 8.41
C ASP A 69 1.16 0.43 7.04
N ALA A 70 1.27 -0.82 6.59
CA ALA A 70 0.71 -1.25 5.31
C ALA A 70 -0.48 -2.20 5.49
N GLY A 71 -1.05 -2.31 6.69
CA GLY A 71 -2.12 -3.26 6.99
C GLY A 71 -3.35 -3.13 6.09
N ASN A 72 -3.69 -1.89 5.72
CA ASN A 72 -4.84 -1.56 4.88
C ASN A 72 -4.46 -1.23 3.42
N SER A 73 -3.36 -1.80 2.94
CA SER A 73 -2.88 -1.51 1.59
C SER A 73 -3.77 -2.12 0.53
N TYR A 74 -4.05 -1.32 -0.50
CA TYR A 74 -4.70 -1.78 -1.73
C TYR A 74 -3.67 -2.34 -2.71
N LEU A 75 -2.52 -1.66 -2.83
CA LEU A 75 -1.39 -2.09 -3.65
C LEU A 75 -0.10 -2.04 -2.82
N VAL A 76 0.80 -2.98 -3.06
CA VAL A 76 2.07 -3.10 -2.37
C VAL A 76 3.18 -3.35 -3.39
N PHE A 77 4.29 -2.62 -3.25
CA PHE A 77 5.41 -2.65 -4.18
C PHE A 77 6.67 -3.13 -3.47
N TYR A 78 7.17 -4.29 -3.90
CA TYR A 78 8.42 -4.88 -3.44
C TYR A 78 9.48 -4.74 -4.52
N LEU A 79 10.71 -4.41 -4.11
CA LEU A 79 11.87 -4.38 -4.99
C LEU A 79 12.78 -5.56 -4.67
N LEU A 80 13.30 -6.20 -5.71
CA LEU A 80 14.27 -7.29 -5.57
C LEU A 80 15.55 -6.74 -4.92
N ASN A 81 15.97 -7.35 -3.81
CA ASN A 81 17.30 -7.13 -3.27
C ASN A 81 18.26 -7.85 -4.25
N LYS A 82 19.19 -7.10 -4.86
CA LYS A 82 20.14 -7.59 -5.90
C LYS A 82 20.41 -9.10 -5.78
N SER A 83 20.19 -9.85 -6.87
CA SER A 83 20.47 -11.28 -6.88
C SER A 83 21.92 -11.52 -6.50
N ARG A 84 22.18 -12.60 -5.75
CA ARG A 84 23.55 -13.09 -5.55
C ARG A 84 24.15 -13.34 -6.93
N THR A 85 25.14 -12.52 -7.31
CA THR A 85 26.09 -12.84 -8.39
C THR A 85 26.94 -14.02 -7.98
#